data_AF-A0AA97FAH8-F1
#
_entry.id   AF-A0AA97FAH8-F1
#
_cell.length_a   1.000
_cell.length_b   1.000
_cell.length_c   1.000
_cell.angle_alpha   90.00
_cell.angle_beta   90.00
_cell.angle_gamma   90.00
#
_symmetry.space_group_name_H-M   'P 1'
#
loop_
_entity.id
_entity.type
_entity.pdbx_description
1 polymer ?
#
loop_
_entity_poly.entity_id
_entity_poly.type
_entity_poly.pdbx_seq_one_letter_code
_entity_poly.pdbx_strand_id
1 'polypeptide(L)'
;MGFEYRIESDYPDKAWIGLAHYLMPASNIGDSSEGPIYITHDDDMASNQVDIQIDKTAKGIWITFISTREKSRNLLSEALTHCYSQNLVHRIVDDDDADRTHDFVRFIDKDREQ
;
A
#
# COMPACT_ATOMS: atom_id res chain seq x y z
N MET A 1 -17.72 0.25 2.19
CA MET A 1 -16.91 0.57 1.01
C MET A 1 -15.50 0.77 1.53
N GLY A 2 -14.54 0.00 0.99
CA GLY A 2 -13.13 0.25 1.24
C GLY A 2 -12.65 1.42 0.39
N PHE A 3 -11.45 1.91 0.66
CA PHE A 3 -10.83 3.07 0.00
C PHE A 3 -9.78 2.60 -1.00
N GLU A 4 -9.59 3.35 -2.09
CA GLU A 4 -8.66 2.96 -3.15
C GLU A 4 -7.58 4.04 -3.36
N TYR A 5 -6.32 3.62 -3.26
CA TYR A 5 -5.16 4.46 -3.56
C TYR A 5 -4.39 3.89 -4.74
N ARG A 6 -3.91 4.78 -5.61
CA ARG A 6 -3.02 4.43 -6.71
C ARG A 6 -1.63 5.01 -6.49
N ILE A 7 -0.63 4.15 -6.51
CA ILE A 7 0.78 4.52 -6.50
C ILE A 7 1.25 4.66 -7.94
N GLU A 8 1.75 5.84 -8.28
CA GLU A 8 2.46 6.10 -9.52
C GLU A 8 3.97 5.89 -9.30
N SER A 9 4.53 4.97 -10.07
CA SER A 9 5.94 4.56 -10.01
C SER A 9 6.43 4.27 -11.43
N ASP A 10 7.63 4.74 -11.75
CA ASP A 10 8.33 4.38 -12.99
C ASP A 10 8.87 2.94 -12.94
N TYR A 11 8.90 2.33 -11.76
CA TYR A 11 9.39 0.98 -11.50
C TYR A 11 8.42 0.19 -10.62
N PRO A 12 7.20 -0.12 -11.11
CA PRO A 12 6.14 -0.75 -10.31
C PRO A 12 6.58 -2.09 -9.70
N ASP A 13 7.43 -2.87 -10.39
CA ASP A 13 7.97 -4.11 -9.82
C ASP A 13 8.87 -3.87 -8.61
N LYS A 14 9.75 -2.87 -8.67
CA LYS A 14 10.66 -2.56 -7.56
C LYS A 14 9.90 -1.98 -6.37
N ALA A 15 8.95 -1.09 -6.64
CA ALA A 15 8.07 -0.54 -5.62
C ALA A 15 7.25 -1.65 -4.95
N TRP A 16 6.74 -2.61 -5.73
CA TRP A 16 6.00 -3.74 -5.20
C TRP A 16 6.88 -4.63 -4.33
N ILE A 17 8.10 -4.95 -4.77
CA ILE A 17 9.06 -5.72 -3.95
C ILE A 17 9.40 -4.97 -2.67
N GLY A 18 9.61 -3.65 -2.73
CA GLY A 18 9.87 -2.81 -1.56
C GLY A 18 8.73 -2.84 -0.55
N LEU A 19 7.48 -2.81 -1.03
CA LEU A 19 6.29 -2.97 -0.20
C LEU A 19 6.19 -4.39 0.37
N ALA A 20 6.37 -5.42 -0.45
CA ALA A 20 6.32 -6.82 -0.01
C ALA A 20 7.36 -7.14 1.07
N HIS A 21 8.58 -6.62 0.94
CA HIS A 21 9.65 -6.77 1.93
C HIS A 21 9.30 -6.18 3.31
N TYR A 22 8.45 -5.15 3.35
CA TYR A 22 8.05 -4.50 4.58
C TYR A 22 6.78 -5.11 5.17
N LEU A 23 5.85 -5.51 4.29
CA LEU A 23 4.49 -5.90 4.65
C LEU A 23 4.33 -7.41 4.85
N MET A 24 5.25 -8.22 4.33
CA MET A 24 5.20 -9.67 4.40
C MET A 24 6.51 -10.25 4.96
N PRO A 25 6.45 -11.41 5.65
CA PRO A 25 7.64 -12.17 5.97
C PRO A 25 8.43 -12.52 4.70
N ALA A 26 9.76 -12.47 4.77
CA ALA A 26 10.64 -12.74 3.61
C ALA A 26 10.41 -14.11 2.95
N SER A 27 9.95 -15.11 3.73
CA SER A 27 9.58 -16.44 3.24
C SER A 27 8.45 -16.43 2.20
N ASN A 28 7.60 -15.39 2.19
CA ASN A 28 6.39 -15.33 1.37
C ASN A 28 6.58 -14.50 0.09
N ILE A 29 7.76 -13.88 -0.09
CA ILE A 29 8.07 -13.00 -1.22
C ILE A 29 8.49 -13.84 -2.44
N GLY A 30 9.14 -14.99 -2.22
CA GLY A 30 9.60 -15.90 -3.29
C GLY A 30 8.47 -16.60 -4.06
N ASP A 31 7.31 -16.77 -3.44
CA ASP A 31 6.15 -17.46 -4.04
C ASP A 31 5.18 -16.52 -4.77
N SER A 32 5.31 -15.19 -4.58
CA SER A 32 4.27 -14.22 -4.95
C SER A 32 4.73 -13.13 -5.91
N SER A 33 5.78 -13.34 -6.70
CA SER A 33 6.33 -12.32 -7.63
C SER A 33 5.32 -11.74 -8.64
N GLU A 34 4.14 -12.36 -8.79
CA GLU A 34 3.04 -11.91 -9.65
C GLU A 34 1.67 -11.76 -8.95
N GLY A 35 1.58 -11.99 -7.63
CA GLY A 35 0.31 -12.01 -6.90
C GLY A 35 0.00 -10.74 -6.10
N PRO A 36 -1.27 -10.49 -5.73
CA PRO A 36 -1.63 -9.46 -4.77
C PRO A 36 -1.06 -9.75 -3.38
N ILE A 37 -0.69 -8.69 -2.65
CA ILE A 37 -0.36 -8.76 -1.23
C ILE A 37 -1.66 -8.61 -0.45
N TYR A 38 -1.94 -9.58 0.42
CA TYR A 38 -3.04 -9.49 1.37
C TYR A 38 -2.50 -9.34 2.78
N ILE A 39 -2.98 -8.30 3.48
CA ILE A 39 -2.66 -8.07 4.89
C ILE A 39 -3.92 -8.37 5.69
N THR A 40 -3.82 -9.38 6.54
CA THR A 40 -4.85 -9.79 7.50
C THR A 40 -4.22 -9.73 8.88
N HIS A 41 -4.89 -9.13 9.86
CA HIS A 41 -4.39 -9.14 11.24
C HIS A 41 -4.88 -10.34 12.05
N ASP A 42 -3.97 -10.89 12.86
CA ASP A 42 -4.08 -12.18 13.57
C ASP A 42 -5.30 -12.29 14.48
N ASP A 43 -5.78 -11.15 15.00
CA ASP A 43 -6.93 -11.08 15.92
C ASP A 43 -8.24 -11.55 15.24
N ASP A 44 -8.23 -11.72 13.92
CA ASP A 44 -9.40 -12.02 13.10
C ASP A 44 -9.20 -13.19 12.12
N MET A 45 -8.29 -14.13 12.42
CA MET A 45 -8.11 -15.33 11.59
C MET A 45 -9.39 -16.17 11.40
N ALA A 46 -10.43 -15.95 12.22
CA ALA A 46 -11.72 -16.58 12.07
C ALA A 46 -12.63 -15.92 11.00
N SER A 47 -12.45 -14.63 10.69
CA SER A 47 -13.32 -13.89 9.75
C SER A 47 -12.80 -13.86 8.32
N ASN A 48 -11.55 -14.26 8.08
CA ASN A 48 -10.86 -14.09 6.79
C ASN A 48 -10.93 -12.65 6.26
N GLN A 49 -11.11 -11.65 7.14
CA GLN A 49 -11.26 -10.28 6.71
C GLN A 49 -9.90 -9.70 6.32
N VAL A 50 -9.70 -9.50 5.02
CA VAL A 50 -8.54 -8.77 4.50
C VAL A 50 -8.67 -7.31 4.91
N ASP A 51 -7.64 -6.77 5.55
CA ASP A 51 -7.60 -5.34 5.92
C ASP A 51 -7.09 -4.50 4.76
N ILE A 52 -6.07 -4.99 4.06
CA ILE A 52 -5.40 -4.30 2.95
C ILE A 52 -5.13 -5.31 1.84
N GLN A 53 -5.47 -4.92 0.62
CA GLN A 53 -5.06 -5.59 -0.60
C GLN A 53 -4.17 -4.66 -1.41
N ILE A 54 -3.06 -5.17 -1.92
CA ILE A 54 -2.14 -4.41 -2.77
C ILE A 54 -1.91 -5.18 -4.07
N ASP A 55 -2.37 -4.61 -5.17
CA ASP A 55 -2.27 -5.18 -6.50
C ASP A 55 -1.17 -4.48 -7.31
N LYS A 56 -0.40 -5.28 -8.06
CA LYS A 56 0.53 -4.76 -9.07
C LYS A 56 -0.12 -4.83 -10.43
N THR A 57 -0.12 -3.72 -11.16
CA THR A 57 -0.54 -3.66 -12.55
C THR A 57 0.62 -3.22 -13.44
N ALA A 58 0.48 -3.36 -14.75
CA ALA A 58 1.46 -2.83 -15.70
C ALA A 58 1.64 -1.30 -15.60
N LYS A 59 0.69 -0.58 -14.99
CA LYS A 59 0.67 0.89 -14.93
C LYS A 59 0.96 1.46 -13.54
N GLY A 60 1.22 0.62 -12.54
CA GLY A 60 1.41 1.08 -11.16
C GLY A 60 0.94 0.06 -10.14
N ILE A 61 0.88 0.49 -8.88
CA ILE A 61 0.41 -0.33 -7.76
C ILE A 61 -0.90 0.25 -7.25
N TRP A 62 -1.88 -0.60 -7.02
CA TRP A 62 -3.17 -0.27 -6.44
C TRP A 62 -3.21 -0.78 -5.01
N ILE A 63 -3.71 0.04 -4.09
CA ILE A 63 -3.93 -0.33 -2.70
C ILE A 63 -5.42 -0.17 -2.44
N THR A 64 -6.08 -1.28 -2.14
CA THR A 64 -7.44 -1.28 -1.62
C THR A 64 -7.39 -1.44 -0.11
N PHE A 65 -7.80 -0.41 0.61
CA PHE A 65 -7.88 -0.40 2.07
C PHE A 65 -9.30 -0.76 2.50
N ILE A 66 -9.49 -1.97 3.00
CA ILE A 66 -10.80 -2.58 3.23
C ILE A 66 -11.27 -2.34 4.68
N SER A 67 -10.35 -2.13 5.62
CA SER A 67 -10.62 -2.08 7.07
C SER A 67 -9.96 -0.88 7.74
N THR A 68 -10.71 -0.02 8.44
CA THR A 68 -10.21 1.24 9.05
C THR A 68 -9.33 1.07 10.30
N ARG A 69 -8.65 -0.07 10.46
CA ARG A 69 -7.82 -0.35 11.64
C ARG A 69 -6.56 0.52 11.63
N GLU A 70 -6.28 1.14 12.77
CA GLU A 70 -5.10 1.99 12.95
C GLU A 70 -3.78 1.22 12.79
N LYS A 71 -3.73 -0.04 13.22
CA LYS A 71 -2.50 -0.84 13.13
C LYS A 71 -2.11 -1.15 11.67
N SER A 72 -3.08 -1.59 10.87
CA SER A 72 -2.92 -1.87 9.45
C SER A 72 -2.57 -0.58 8.68
N ARG A 73 -3.17 0.57 9.06
CA ARG A 73 -2.78 1.90 8.58
C ARG A 73 -1.32 2.24 8.85
N ASN A 74 -0.87 2.11 10.10
CA ASN A 74 0.48 2.50 10.48
C ASN A 74 1.51 1.64 9.73
N LEU A 75 1.26 0.33 9.64
CA LEU A 75 2.12 -0.58 8.88
C LEU A 75 2.24 -0.20 7.41
N LEU A 76 1.11 0.09 6.75
CA LEU A 76 1.11 0.52 5.35
C LEU A 76 1.82 1.88 5.17
N SER A 77 1.58 2.83 6.07
CA SER A 77 2.23 4.14 6.06
C SER A 77 3.76 4.02 6.19
N GLU A 78 4.25 3.15 7.05
CA GLU A 78 5.69 2.89 7.22
C GLU A 78 6.30 2.24 5.96
N ALA A 79 5.62 1.25 5.37
CA ALA A 79 6.06 0.62 4.12
C ALA A 79 6.15 1.62 2.95
N LEU A 80 5.16 2.51 2.84
CA LEU A 80 5.16 3.57 1.83
C LEU A 80 6.28 4.58 2.06
N THR A 81 6.52 4.96 3.32
CA THR A 81 7.64 5.86 3.70
C THR A 81 8.98 5.27 3.27
N HIS A 82 9.15 3.97 3.48
CA HIS A 82 10.36 3.25 3.07
C HIS A 82 10.51 3.21 1.55
N CYS A 83 9.44 2.96 0.80
CA CYS A 83 9.50 2.97 -0.67
C CYS A 83 9.75 4.38 -1.24
N TYR A 84 9.19 5.41 -0.59
CA TYR A 84 9.41 6.81 -0.94
C TYR A 84 10.87 7.23 -0.73
N SER A 85 11.48 6.87 0.40
CA SER A 85 12.90 7.19 0.67
C SER A 85 13.89 6.52 -0.29
N GLN A 86 13.46 5.45 -0.97
CA GLN A 86 14.21 4.77 -2.02
C GLN A 86 13.91 5.29 -3.44
N ASN A 87 13.11 6.35 -3.57
CA ASN A 87 12.63 6.87 -4.87
C ASN A 87 11.88 5.83 -5.72
N LEU A 88 11.21 4.87 -5.08
CA LEU A 88 10.42 3.85 -5.77
C LEU A 88 8.99 4.31 -6.01
N VAL A 89 8.51 5.28 -5.22
CA VAL A 89 7.17 5.87 -5.32
C VAL A 89 7.33 7.35 -5.60
N HIS A 90 6.72 7.84 -6.68
CA HIS A 90 6.75 9.27 -7.02
C HIS A 90 5.52 9.99 -6.52
N ARG A 91 4.37 9.33 -6.60
CA ARG A 91 3.10 9.92 -6.21
C ARG A 91 2.15 8.85 -5.70
N ILE A 92 1.36 9.22 -4.72
CA ILE A 92 0.19 8.46 -4.27
C ILE A 92 -1.02 9.33 -4.63
N VAL A 93 -1.99 8.73 -5.30
CA VAL A 93 -3.22 9.37 -5.74
C VAL A 93 -4.34 8.71 -4.96
N ASP A 94 -5.15 9.51 -4.28
CA ASP A 94 -6.45 9.07 -3.77
C ASP A 94 -7.39 9.00 -4.97
N ASP A 95 -7.82 7.80 -5.34
CA ASP A 95 -8.72 7.57 -6.48
C ASP A 95 -10.18 7.42 -6.02
N ASP A 96 -10.40 7.49 -4.70
CA ASP A 96 -11.72 7.56 -4.11
C ASP A 96 -12.11 9.05 -4.01
N ASP A 97 -12.96 9.51 -4.92
CA ASP A 97 -13.50 10.88 -5.01
C ASP A 97 -14.32 11.30 -3.75
N ALA A 98 -14.35 10.44 -2.72
CA ALA A 98 -15.04 10.61 -1.46
C ALA A 98 -14.12 11.24 -0.40
N ASP A 99 -14.32 12.55 -0.20
CA ASP A 99 -13.74 13.54 0.74
C ASP A 99 -13.35 13.14 2.19
N ARG A 100 -13.44 11.87 2.61
CA ARG A 100 -13.33 11.44 4.02
C ARG A 100 -11.99 10.82 4.43
N THR A 101 -11.05 10.64 3.51
CA THR A 101 -9.80 9.87 3.77
C THR A 101 -8.49 10.57 3.45
N HIS A 102 -8.50 11.89 3.20
CA HIS A 102 -7.31 12.72 2.99
C HIS A 102 -6.21 12.56 4.06
N ASP A 103 -6.52 12.04 5.26
CA ASP A 103 -5.58 11.87 6.37
C ASP A 103 -4.87 10.51 6.45
N PHE A 104 -5.17 9.55 5.57
CA PHE A 104 -4.70 8.18 5.73
C PHE A 104 -3.21 7.99 5.40
N VAL A 105 -2.77 8.54 4.27
CA VAL A 105 -1.36 8.56 3.87
C VAL A 105 -0.87 9.99 3.91
N ARG A 106 -0.15 10.39 4.97
CA ARG A 106 0.34 11.77 5.19
C ARG A 106 1.43 12.25 4.21
N PHE A 107 1.54 11.65 3.03
CA PHE A 107 2.67 11.85 2.12
C PHE A 107 2.27 12.34 0.73
N ILE A 108 1.11 12.96 0.57
CA ILE A 108 0.72 13.56 -0.71
C ILE A 108 1.01 15.06 -0.65
N ASP A 109 2.05 15.45 -1.39
CA ASP A 109 2.67 16.78 -1.52
C ASP A 109 3.41 17.34 -0.29
N LYS A 110 4.74 17.16 -0.27
CA LYS A 110 5.64 18.06 0.50
C LYS A 110 6.66 18.83 -0.34
N ASP A 111 6.73 18.64 -1.66
CA ASP A 111 7.74 19.30 -2.50
C ASP A 111 7.20 19.80 -3.86
N ARG A 112 6.09 20.54 -3.85
CA ARG A 112 5.69 21.41 -4.98
C ARG A 112 5.95 22.90 -4.74
N GLU A 113 6.56 23.25 -3.62
CA GLU A 113 6.97 24.63 -3.31
C GLU A 113 8.40 24.66 -2.73
N GLN A 114 9.44 24.43 -3.55
CA GLN A 114 10.79 24.99 -3.36
C GLN A 114 11.49 25.15 -4.70
#